data_AF-A0A944QXM7-F1
#
_entry.id   AF-A0A944QXM7-F1
#
_cell.length_a   1.000
_cell.length_b   1.000
_cell.length_c   1.000
_cell.angle_alpha   90.00
_cell.angle_beta   90.00
_cell.angle_gamma   90.00
#
_symmetry.space_group_name_H-M   'P 1'
#
loop_
_entity.id
_entity.type
_entity.pdbx_description
1 polymer ?
#
loop_
_entity_poly.entity_id
_entity_poly.type
_entity_poly.pdbx_seq_one_letter_code
_entity_poly.pdbx_strand_id
1 'polypeptide(L)'
;MGSIQLRRNLSRNILIRMILLSVVIAALIVWKYEFINDVYFRNQLTSTGLIINGTIVGLFAIGILRMITIFLHYAGEENALIRFLRNLREGEPDPLKKINKKAIIANRYRTMLGLHKANCPINHGSLASTLVASESTRNSLPKFINNILILTGVFGTIVSLSIALIGASDQLATSINTSGMGLVVHGMSTALSTTITAIVCFIFFGYFNLKLGDVQTNLLSAVEQVTVNELIPRFQVQTDSALYEFTGLVRSLQELVNQMEQSQQTFETVEQRILESLQGQEEREEALHSDMAEIKHVLKRGFRLHEDD
;
A
#
# COMPACT_ATOMS: atom_id res chain seq x y z
N MET A 1 9.39 -18.94 -1.56
CA MET A 1 9.33 -17.51 -1.97
C MET A 1 8.05 -17.27 -2.77
N GLY A 2 6.87 -17.38 -2.15
CA GLY A 2 5.58 -17.24 -2.82
C GLY A 2 5.11 -15.78 -2.92
N SER A 3 4.71 -15.40 -4.12
CA SER A 3 3.80 -14.32 -4.57
C SER A 3 4.12 -12.83 -4.40
N ILE A 4 5.10 -12.36 -3.62
CA ILE A 4 5.37 -10.89 -3.60
C ILE A 4 6.15 -10.50 -4.85
N GLN A 5 5.51 -9.82 -5.81
CA GLN A 5 6.11 -9.32 -7.05
C GLN A 5 6.98 -8.07 -6.81
N LEU A 6 7.76 -8.04 -5.73
CA LEU A 6 8.69 -6.95 -5.47
C LEU A 6 9.92 -7.13 -6.38
N ARG A 7 10.04 -6.29 -7.42
CA ARG A 7 11.32 -6.12 -8.11
C ARG A 7 12.32 -5.51 -7.13
N ARG A 8 13.09 -6.36 -6.46
CA ARG A 8 14.12 -5.95 -5.50
C ARG A 8 15.10 -4.98 -6.17
N ASN A 9 15.39 -3.87 -5.49
CA ASN A 9 16.37 -2.86 -5.89
C ASN A 9 16.03 -2.12 -7.20
N LEU A 10 14.75 -2.01 -7.57
CA LEU A 10 14.35 -1.29 -8.79
C LEU A 10 14.80 0.17 -8.70
N SER A 11 14.56 0.84 -7.57
CA SER A 11 15.00 2.21 -7.33
C SER A 11 16.53 2.36 -7.48
N ARG A 12 17.29 1.47 -6.83
CA ARG A 12 18.76 1.50 -6.86
C ARG A 12 19.32 1.28 -8.27
N ASN A 13 18.74 0.34 -9.02
CA ASN A 13 19.19 0.06 -10.38
C ASN A 13 18.93 1.24 -11.32
N ILE A 14 17.78 1.91 -11.18
CA ILE A 14 17.45 3.11 -11.97
C ILE A 14 18.34 4.28 -11.58
N LEU A 15 18.62 4.47 -10.29
CA LEU A 15 19.55 5.50 -9.81
C LEU A 15 20.96 5.29 -10.40
N ILE A 16 21.48 4.06 -10.38
CA ILE A 16 22.80 3.75 -10.96
C ILE A 16 22.80 4.03 -12.46
N ARG A 17 21.74 3.64 -13.19
CA ARG A 17 21.60 3.96 -14.62
C ARG A 17 21.58 5.46 -14.88
N MET A 18 20.90 6.23 -14.03
CA MET A 18 20.84 7.70 -14.14
C MET A 18 22.22 8.31 -13.96
N ILE A 19 22.96 7.91 -12.93
CA ILE A 19 24.32 8.40 -12.67
C ILE A 19 25.25 8.03 -13.82
N LEU A 20 25.22 6.78 -14.28
CA LEU A 20 26.06 6.31 -15.39
C LEU A 20 25.76 7.11 -16.67
N LEU A 21 24.48 7.30 -17.00
CA LEU A 21 24.08 8.04 -18.19
C LEU A 21 24.43 9.53 -18.09
N SER A 22 24.30 10.15 -16.90
CA SER A 22 24.79 11.51 -16.63
C SER A 22 26.30 11.64 -16.81
N VAL A 23 27.10 10.66 -16.34
CA VAL A 23 28.55 10.65 -16.52
C VAL A 23 28.93 10.50 -17.99
N VAL A 24 28.24 9.63 -18.73
CA VAL A 24 28.46 9.48 -20.18
C VAL A 24 28.17 10.77 -20.93
N ILE A 25 27.05 11.44 -20.62
CA ILE A 25 26.71 12.74 -21.23
C ILE A 25 27.76 13.79 -20.87
N ALA A 26 28.19 13.86 -19.60
CA ALA A 26 29.23 14.80 -19.19
C ALA A 26 30.55 14.54 -19.94
N ALA A 27 30.94 13.28 -20.12
CA ALA A 27 32.13 12.91 -20.88
C ALA A 27 32.02 13.31 -22.37
N LEU A 28 30.84 13.13 -22.99
CA LEU A 28 30.59 13.58 -24.37
C LEU A 28 30.67 15.11 -24.51
N ILE A 29 30.16 15.85 -23.52
CA ILE A 29 30.24 17.31 -23.48
C ILE A 29 31.71 17.77 -23.40
N VAL A 30 32.51 17.14 -22.54
CA VAL A 30 33.94 17.44 -22.42
C VAL A 30 34.70 17.08 -23.71
N TRP A 31 34.36 15.95 -24.34
CA TRP A 31 35.00 15.53 -25.58
C TRP A 31 34.68 16.47 -26.76
N LYS A 32 33.47 17.02 -26.81
CA LYS A 32 33.03 17.99 -27.83
C LYS A 32 33.11 19.44 -27.36
N TYR A 33 33.98 19.72 -26.40
CA TYR A 33 34.10 21.04 -25.79
C TYR A 33 34.37 22.15 -26.82
N GLU A 34 35.25 21.93 -27.80
CA GLU A 34 35.55 22.94 -28.83
C GLU A 34 34.31 23.29 -29.67
N PHE A 35 33.56 22.28 -30.12
CA PHE A 35 32.32 22.47 -30.88
C PHE A 35 31.24 23.19 -30.04
N ILE A 36 31.11 22.81 -28.77
CA ILE A 36 30.16 23.45 -27.85
C ILE A 36 30.58 24.90 -27.57
N ASN A 37 31.87 25.16 -27.37
CA ASN A 37 32.38 26.49 -27.10
C ASN A 37 32.21 27.43 -28.30
N ASP A 38 32.43 26.93 -29.52
CA ASP A 38 32.19 27.71 -30.73
C ASP A 38 30.70 27.98 -30.97
N VAL A 39 29.82 26.99 -30.76
CA VAL A 39 28.38 27.13 -31.00
C VAL A 39 27.67 27.92 -29.88
N TYR A 40 28.06 27.76 -28.63
CA TYR A 40 27.36 28.33 -27.47
C TYR A 40 28.03 29.55 -26.84
N PHE A 41 29.36 29.69 -26.90
CA PHE A 41 30.07 30.75 -26.16
C PHE A 41 30.70 31.81 -27.06
N ARG A 42 31.30 31.42 -28.20
CA ARG A 42 31.94 32.38 -29.12
C ARG A 42 30.96 33.08 -30.06
N ASN A 43 29.86 32.41 -30.44
CA ASN A 43 28.83 32.95 -31.33
C ASN A 43 27.57 33.47 -30.59
N GLN A 44 27.70 33.81 -29.30
CA GLN A 44 26.64 34.44 -28.48
C GLN A 44 27.15 35.74 -27.84
N LEU A 45 27.37 36.79 -28.64
CA LEU A 45 27.70 38.13 -28.12
C LEU A 45 26.56 38.77 -27.27
N THR A 46 25.32 38.28 -27.35
CA THR A 46 24.19 38.79 -26.57
C THR A 46 24.10 38.11 -25.21
N SER A 47 24.33 38.87 -24.13
CA SER A 47 24.24 38.41 -22.73
C SER A 47 22.94 37.70 -22.39
N THR A 48 21.85 38.02 -23.09
CA THR A 48 20.52 37.40 -22.93
C THR A 48 20.51 35.90 -23.23
N GLY A 49 21.25 35.44 -24.24
CA GLY A 49 21.29 34.02 -24.62
C GLY A 49 21.93 33.16 -23.54
N LEU A 50 23.02 33.65 -22.95
CA LEU A 50 23.74 32.99 -21.87
C LEU A 50 22.87 32.90 -20.61
N ILE A 51 22.11 33.95 -20.28
CA ILE A 51 21.19 33.96 -19.14
C ILE A 51 20.07 32.91 -19.31
N ILE A 52 19.46 32.82 -20.49
CA ILE A 52 18.35 31.89 -20.74
C ILE A 52 18.84 30.44 -20.75
N ASN A 53 19.92 30.15 -21.49
CA ASN A 53 20.54 28.83 -21.50
C ASN A 53 21.02 28.41 -20.11
N GLY A 54 21.63 29.33 -19.36
CA GLY A 54 22.02 29.11 -17.97
C GLY A 54 20.83 28.80 -17.06
N THR A 55 19.69 29.45 -17.27
CA THR A 55 18.44 29.17 -16.54
C THR A 55 17.90 27.78 -16.85
N ILE A 56 17.91 27.37 -18.14
CA ILE A 56 17.49 26.02 -18.57
C ILE A 56 18.36 24.95 -17.89
N VAL A 57 19.69 25.11 -17.96
CA VAL A 57 20.64 24.18 -17.34
C VAL A 57 20.52 24.19 -15.81
N GLY A 58 20.30 25.35 -15.20
CA GLY A 58 20.10 25.48 -13.76
C GLY A 58 18.83 24.76 -13.27
N LEU A 59 17.70 24.97 -13.96
CA LEU A 59 16.44 24.25 -13.69
C LEU A 59 16.61 22.74 -13.88
N PHE A 60 17.30 22.33 -14.94
CA PHE A 60 17.63 20.93 -15.19
C PHE A 60 18.45 20.33 -14.03
N ALA A 61 19.53 21.00 -13.60
CA ALA A 61 20.39 20.53 -12.51
C ALA A 61 19.62 20.40 -11.17
N ILE A 62 18.80 21.39 -10.83
CA ILE A 62 17.92 21.35 -9.65
C ILE A 62 16.95 20.16 -9.75
N GLY A 63 16.39 19.94 -10.94
CA GLY A 63 15.50 18.82 -11.21
C GLY A 63 16.19 17.46 -11.02
N ILE A 64 17.40 17.28 -11.58
CA ILE A 64 18.18 16.05 -11.41
C ILE A 64 18.49 15.80 -9.95
N LEU A 65 18.97 16.82 -9.23
CA LEU A 65 19.27 16.70 -7.80
C LEU A 65 18.01 16.29 -7.02
N ARG A 66 16.86 16.91 -7.32
CA ARG A 66 15.59 16.53 -6.71
C ARG A 66 15.22 15.08 -7.02
N MET A 67 15.34 14.62 -8.27
CA MET A 67 15.06 13.22 -8.62
C MET A 67 16.00 12.25 -7.89
N ILE A 68 17.29 12.55 -7.79
CA ILE A 68 18.26 11.76 -7.02
C ILE A 68 17.79 11.61 -5.57
N THR A 69 17.42 12.71 -4.91
CA THR A 69 16.94 12.65 -3.51
C THR A 69 15.69 11.79 -3.34
N ILE A 70 14.76 11.83 -4.31
CA ILE A 70 13.55 11.01 -4.29
C ILE A 70 13.89 9.53 -4.50
N PHE A 71 14.76 9.19 -5.46
CA PHE A 71 15.21 7.81 -5.67
C PHE A 71 15.92 7.24 -4.43
N LEU A 72 16.80 8.01 -3.79
CA LEU A 72 17.47 7.61 -2.56
C LEU A 72 16.47 7.34 -1.42
N HIS A 73 15.45 8.18 -1.30
CA HIS A 73 14.37 7.97 -0.35
C HIS A 73 13.63 6.65 -0.63
N TYR A 74 13.20 6.41 -1.89
CA TYR A 74 12.53 5.17 -2.27
C TYR A 74 13.40 3.92 -2.12
N ALA A 75 14.72 4.02 -2.35
CA ALA A 75 15.64 2.92 -2.08
C ALA A 75 15.72 2.59 -0.58
N GLY A 76 15.64 3.61 0.29
CA GLY A 76 15.53 3.43 1.73
C GLY A 76 14.22 2.74 2.13
N GLU A 77 13.10 3.13 1.53
CA GLU A 77 11.78 2.54 1.77
C GLU A 77 11.68 1.08 1.29
N GLU A 78 12.23 0.75 0.11
CA GLU A 78 12.31 -0.64 -0.39
C GLU A 78 13.06 -1.54 0.61
N ASN A 79 14.19 -1.06 1.15
CA ASN A 79 14.98 -1.81 2.12
C ASN A 79 14.26 -1.94 3.47
N ALA A 80 13.54 -0.89 3.90
CA ALA A 80 12.70 -0.92 5.09
C ALA A 80 11.58 -1.96 4.97
N LEU A 81 10.90 -2.02 3.83
CA LEU A 81 9.85 -3.00 3.54
C LEU A 81 10.38 -4.44 3.56
N ILE A 82 11.52 -4.69 2.91
CA ILE A 82 12.14 -6.03 2.89
C ILE A 82 12.55 -6.46 4.31
N ARG A 83 13.15 -5.57 5.09
CA ARG A 83 13.54 -5.85 6.47
C ARG A 83 12.33 -6.11 7.35
N PHE A 84 11.27 -5.32 7.21
CA PHE A 84 10.00 -5.51 7.91
C PHE A 84 9.44 -6.91 7.65
N LEU A 85 9.31 -7.27 6.36
CA LEU A 85 8.77 -8.56 5.96
C LEU A 85 9.60 -9.73 6.50
N ARG A 86 10.94 -9.58 6.51
CA ARG A 86 11.83 -10.59 7.08
C ARG A 86 11.61 -10.74 8.58
N ASN A 87 11.64 -9.63 9.34
CA ASN A 87 11.39 -9.65 10.79
C ASN A 87 10.02 -10.28 11.12
N LEU A 88 8.99 -9.95 10.32
CA LEU A 88 7.62 -10.43 10.50
C LEU A 88 7.47 -11.95 10.28
N ARG A 89 8.24 -12.51 9.34
CA ARG A 89 8.23 -13.94 9.00
C ARG A 89 9.16 -14.78 9.88
N GLU A 90 10.26 -14.20 10.34
CA GLU A 90 11.17 -14.82 11.31
C GLU A 90 10.59 -14.83 12.73
N GLY A 91 9.44 -14.19 12.95
CA GLY A 91 8.76 -14.18 14.24
C GLY A 91 9.45 -13.30 15.28
N GLU A 92 10.21 -12.30 14.86
CA GLU A 92 10.84 -11.36 15.78
C GLU A 92 9.76 -10.63 16.61
N PRO A 93 9.97 -10.47 17.94
CA PRO A 93 8.97 -9.89 18.84
C PRO A 93 8.64 -8.42 18.52
N ASP A 94 9.57 -7.70 17.89
CA ASP A 94 9.32 -6.37 17.33
C ASP A 94 9.57 -6.37 15.81
N PRO A 95 8.51 -6.44 14.99
CA PRO A 95 8.62 -6.34 13.53
C PRO A 95 9.27 -5.03 13.03
N LEU A 96 9.26 -3.96 13.84
CA LEU A 96 9.83 -2.65 13.50
C LEU A 96 11.31 -2.49 13.87
N LYS A 97 11.95 -3.54 14.40
CA LYS A 97 13.36 -3.52 14.81
C LYS A 97 14.28 -3.16 13.64
N LYS A 98 15.14 -2.15 13.85
CA LYS A 98 16.09 -1.59 12.86
C LYS A 98 15.41 -0.98 11.60
N ILE A 99 14.17 -0.52 11.74
CA ILE A 99 13.43 0.17 10.68
C ILE A 99 13.25 1.64 11.07
N ASN A 100 13.41 2.54 10.10
CA ASN A 100 13.20 3.97 10.34
C ASN A 100 11.74 4.20 10.77
N LYS A 101 11.52 4.95 11.86
CA LYS A 101 10.18 5.26 12.36
C LYS A 101 9.31 6.00 11.33
N LYS A 102 9.93 6.75 10.42
CA LYS A 102 9.26 7.51 9.35
C LYS A 102 8.98 6.68 8.08
N ALA A 103 9.41 5.41 8.03
CA ALA A 103 9.18 4.56 6.88
C ALA A 103 7.68 4.33 6.64
N ILE A 104 7.29 4.22 5.37
CA ILE A 104 5.91 4.03 4.94
C ILE A 104 5.32 2.78 5.61
N ILE A 105 6.04 1.66 5.57
CA ILE A 105 5.60 0.40 6.17
C ILE A 105 5.52 0.49 7.70
N ALA A 106 6.41 1.26 8.34
CA ALA A 106 6.38 1.43 9.79
C ALA A 106 5.18 2.24 10.23
N ASN A 107 4.83 3.29 9.48
CA ASN A 107 3.62 4.05 9.71
C ASN A 107 2.37 3.18 9.48
N ARG A 108 2.33 2.44 8.36
CA ARG A 108 1.25 1.49 8.03
C ARG A 108 0.98 0.50 9.15
N TYR A 109 2.02 -0.17 9.65
CA TYR A 109 1.90 -1.13 10.73
C TYR A 109 1.37 -0.49 12.03
N ARG A 110 1.87 0.69 12.40
CA ARG A 110 1.39 1.39 13.61
C ARG A 110 -0.06 1.83 13.49
N THR A 111 -0.48 2.32 12.33
CA THR A 111 -1.88 2.69 12.09
C THR A 111 -2.78 1.47 12.23
N MET A 112 -2.43 0.34 11.61
CA MET A 112 -3.22 -0.89 11.74
C MET A 112 -3.23 -1.43 13.17
N LEU A 113 -2.09 -1.40 13.88
CA LEU A 113 -2.01 -1.79 15.28
C LEU A 113 -2.88 -0.89 16.18
N GLY A 114 -2.91 0.42 15.91
CA GLY A 114 -3.77 1.37 16.63
C GLY A 114 -5.26 1.12 16.39
N LEU A 115 -5.65 0.90 15.13
CA LEU A 115 -7.03 0.56 14.78
C LEU A 115 -7.47 -0.75 15.42
N HIS A 116 -6.60 -1.77 15.40
CA HIS A 116 -6.85 -3.05 16.03
C HIS A 116 -7.03 -2.92 17.55
N LYS A 117 -6.15 -2.16 18.24
CA LYS A 117 -6.29 -1.89 19.68
C LYS A 117 -7.58 -1.13 20.03
N ALA A 118 -8.08 -0.31 19.11
CA ALA A 118 -9.34 0.41 19.26
C ALA A 118 -10.57 -0.40 18.81
N ASN A 119 -10.40 -1.67 18.42
CA ASN A 119 -11.45 -2.53 17.86
C ASN A 119 -12.18 -1.90 16.66
N CYS A 120 -11.48 -1.07 15.88
CA CYS A 120 -12.04 -0.40 14.71
C CYS A 120 -11.78 -1.24 13.45
N PRO A 121 -12.79 -1.45 12.58
CA PRO A 121 -12.58 -2.19 11.33
C PRO A 121 -11.55 -1.48 10.45
N ILE A 122 -10.61 -2.26 9.91
CA ILE A 122 -9.57 -1.74 9.04
C ILE A 122 -10.13 -1.56 7.62
N ASN A 123 -10.31 -0.31 7.21
CA ASN A 123 -10.65 0.00 5.82
C ASN A 123 -9.37 0.08 4.98
N HIS A 124 -9.06 -1.00 4.27
CA HIS A 124 -7.87 -1.07 3.39
C HIS A 124 -7.89 0.00 2.29
N GLY A 125 -9.07 0.29 1.72
CA GLY A 125 -9.23 1.27 0.64
C GLY A 125 -8.88 2.70 1.08
N SER A 126 -9.26 3.10 2.29
CA SER A 126 -8.91 4.44 2.82
C SER A 126 -7.43 4.54 3.16
N LEU A 127 -6.83 3.47 3.68
CA LEU A 127 -5.40 3.42 3.98
C LEU A 127 -4.56 3.48 2.69
N ALA A 128 -4.96 2.76 1.64
CA ALA A 128 -4.28 2.79 0.34
C ALA A 128 -4.42 4.15 -0.34
N SER A 129 -5.64 4.71 -0.42
CA SER A 129 -5.87 6.02 -1.05
C SER A 129 -5.14 7.16 -0.35
N THR A 130 -5.12 7.16 0.99
CA THR A 130 -4.36 8.15 1.78
C THR A 130 -2.86 8.06 1.48
N LEU A 131 -2.32 6.85 1.33
CA LEU A 131 -0.90 6.65 1.02
C LEU A 131 -0.56 7.12 -0.40
N VAL A 132 -1.38 6.77 -1.40
CA VAL A 132 -1.26 7.27 -2.78
C VAL A 132 -1.29 8.79 -2.81
N ALA A 133 -2.25 9.42 -2.12
CA ALA A 133 -2.43 10.87 -2.10
C ALA A 133 -1.20 11.57 -1.50
N SER A 134 -0.71 11.09 -0.35
CA SER A 134 0.49 11.63 0.30
C SER A 134 1.71 11.55 -0.60
N GLU A 135 1.94 10.39 -1.22
CA GLU A 135 3.12 10.18 -2.07
C GLU A 135 3.03 10.89 -3.43
N SER A 136 1.84 11.10 -3.99
CA SER A 136 1.65 11.83 -5.26
C SER A 136 2.16 13.28 -5.18
N THR A 137 2.05 13.92 -4.01
CA THR A 137 2.53 15.30 -3.81
C THR A 137 4.04 15.45 -4.01
N ARG A 138 4.83 14.41 -3.75
CA ARG A 138 6.30 14.43 -3.89
C ARG A 138 6.76 14.55 -5.34
N ASN A 139 5.93 14.12 -6.28
CA ASN A 139 6.25 14.13 -7.71
C ASN A 139 5.77 15.43 -8.43
N SER A 140 5.23 16.40 -7.70
CA SER A 140 4.77 17.68 -8.26
C SER A 140 5.90 18.49 -8.88
N LEU A 141 7.02 18.63 -8.17
CA LEU A 141 8.16 19.45 -8.59
C LEU A 141 8.86 18.88 -9.85
N PRO A 142 9.19 17.57 -9.93
CA PRO A 142 9.70 17.00 -11.17
C PRO A 142 8.76 17.19 -12.36
N LYS A 143 7.44 16.98 -12.18
CA LYS A 143 6.45 17.25 -13.23
C LYS A 143 6.45 18.71 -13.69
N PHE A 144 6.54 19.65 -12.76
CA PHE A 144 6.64 21.07 -13.07
C PHE A 144 7.91 21.37 -13.89
N ILE A 145 9.08 20.88 -13.46
CA ILE A 145 10.35 21.09 -14.18
C ILE A 145 10.30 20.50 -15.59
N ASN A 146 9.74 19.30 -15.75
CA ASN A 146 9.58 18.68 -17.06
C ASN A 146 8.78 19.57 -18.02
N ASN A 147 7.69 20.16 -17.55
CA ASN A 147 6.83 21.00 -18.39
C ASN A 147 7.44 22.39 -18.63
N ILE A 148 8.09 22.99 -17.62
CA ILE A 148 8.66 24.33 -17.75
C ILE A 148 9.92 24.35 -18.64
N LEU A 149 10.69 23.25 -18.70
CA LEU A 149 11.90 23.15 -19.53
C LEU A 149 11.64 23.50 -21.00
N ILE A 150 10.57 22.95 -21.59
CA ILE A 150 10.19 23.26 -22.97
C ILE A 150 9.69 24.71 -23.09
N LEU A 151 8.84 25.15 -22.15
CA LEU A 151 8.28 26.50 -22.18
C LEU A 151 9.37 27.57 -22.05
N THR A 152 10.40 27.35 -21.22
CA THR A 152 11.57 28.23 -21.13
C THR A 152 12.39 28.21 -22.43
N GLY A 153 12.50 27.05 -23.09
CA GLY A 153 13.11 26.97 -24.43
C GLY A 153 12.37 27.82 -25.46
N VAL A 154 11.04 27.67 -25.55
CA VAL A 154 10.18 28.44 -26.46
C VAL A 154 10.21 29.94 -26.13
N PHE A 155 10.19 30.29 -24.85
CA PHE A 155 10.38 31.67 -24.41
C PHE A 155 11.74 32.22 -24.87
N GLY A 156 12.80 31.42 -24.75
CA GLY A 156 14.13 31.75 -25.24
C GLY A 156 14.17 32.06 -26.73
N THR A 157 13.49 31.26 -27.56
CA THR A 157 13.35 31.55 -29.00
C THR A 157 12.63 32.87 -29.26
N ILE A 158 11.53 33.14 -28.56
CA ILE A 158 10.75 34.36 -28.76
C ILE A 158 11.61 35.60 -28.46
N VAL A 159 12.28 35.62 -27.30
CA VAL A 159 13.15 36.73 -26.90
C VAL A 159 14.29 36.91 -27.90
N SER A 160 14.90 35.81 -28.36
CA SER A 160 16.03 35.86 -29.28
C SER A 160 15.64 36.36 -30.67
N LEU A 161 14.47 35.95 -31.18
CA LEU A 161 13.91 36.46 -32.43
C LEU A 161 13.48 37.93 -32.32
N SER A 162 12.94 38.36 -31.19
CA SER A 162 12.64 39.78 -30.96
C SER A 162 13.91 40.64 -31.00
N ILE A 163 15.02 40.18 -30.42
CA ILE A 163 16.31 40.87 -30.51
C ILE A 163 16.82 40.91 -31.95
N ALA A 164 16.67 39.82 -32.70
CA ALA A 164 17.05 39.79 -34.11
C ALA A 164 16.24 40.80 -34.94
N LEU A 165 14.93 40.91 -34.71
CA LEU A 165 14.06 41.89 -35.40
C LEU A 165 14.45 43.34 -35.07
N ILE A 166 14.78 43.63 -33.81
CA ILE A 166 15.30 44.95 -33.41
C ILE A 166 16.61 45.26 -34.15
N GLY A 167 17.52 44.28 -34.23
CA GLY A 167 18.78 44.43 -34.97
C GLY A 167 18.56 44.70 -36.46
N ALA A 168 17.58 44.04 -37.09
CA ALA A 168 17.21 44.29 -38.48
C ALA A 168 16.57 45.69 -38.69
N SER A 169 15.72 46.13 -37.76
CA SER A 169 15.11 47.46 -37.81
C SER A 169 16.15 48.59 -37.71
N ASP A 170 17.19 48.40 -36.91
CA ASP A 170 18.28 49.38 -36.76
C ASP A 170 19.13 49.53 -38.04
N GLN A 171 19.30 48.43 -38.79
CA GLN A 171 19.96 48.47 -40.10
C GLN A 171 19.16 49.22 -41.17
N LEU A 172 17.83 49.11 -41.14
CA LEU A 172 16.95 49.84 -42.07
C LEU A 172 16.97 51.35 -41.80
N ALA A 173 17.20 51.76 -40.55
CA ALA A 173 17.26 53.17 -40.16
C ALA A 173 18.62 53.84 -40.47
N THR A 174 19.72 53.07 -40.49
CA THR A 174 21.09 53.62 -40.65
C THR A 174 21.89 52.78 -41.64
N SER A 175 21.97 53.22 -42.90
CA SER A 175 22.45 52.47 -44.07
C SER A 175 23.92 51.99 -44.07
N ILE A 176 24.68 52.16 -42.97
CA ILE A 176 26.12 51.83 -42.88
C ILE A 176 26.50 51.15 -41.55
N ASN A 177 25.57 50.54 -40.80
CA ASN A 177 25.94 49.85 -39.55
C ASN A 177 26.04 48.32 -39.73
N THR A 178 27.27 47.83 -39.93
CA THR A 178 27.61 46.38 -39.95
C THR A 178 27.31 45.69 -38.62
N SER A 179 27.19 46.45 -37.53
CA SER A 179 26.83 45.97 -36.19
C SER A 179 25.42 45.36 -36.11
N GLY A 180 24.45 45.89 -36.87
CA GLY A 180 23.07 45.38 -36.85
C GLY A 180 22.92 43.98 -37.45
N MET A 181 23.74 43.64 -38.45
CA MET A 181 23.74 42.29 -39.07
C MET A 181 24.25 41.23 -38.09
N GLY A 182 25.23 41.60 -37.26
CA GLY A 182 25.75 40.75 -36.19
C GLY A 182 24.67 40.38 -35.18
N LEU A 183 23.81 41.33 -34.79
CA LEU A 183 22.70 41.11 -33.86
C LEU A 183 21.62 40.17 -34.42
N VAL A 184 21.32 40.28 -35.71
CA VAL A 184 20.35 39.39 -36.39
C VAL A 184 20.85 37.94 -36.39
N VAL A 185 22.09 37.72 -36.85
CA VAL A 185 22.69 36.38 -36.93
C VAL A 185 22.81 35.75 -35.54
N HIS A 186 23.22 36.54 -34.55
CA HIS A 186 23.34 36.07 -33.16
C HIS A 186 21.98 35.76 -32.53
N GLY A 187 20.95 36.58 -32.78
CA GLY A 187 19.59 36.32 -32.29
C GLY A 187 19.02 35.00 -32.86
N MET A 188 19.22 34.73 -34.15
CA MET A 188 18.81 33.46 -34.75
C MET A 188 19.58 32.25 -34.19
N SER A 189 20.91 32.37 -34.02
CA SER A 189 21.74 31.30 -33.44
C SER A 189 21.38 31.01 -31.98
N THR A 190 21.12 32.06 -31.20
CA THR A 190 20.66 31.94 -29.80
C THR A 190 19.31 31.23 -29.73
N ALA A 191 18.37 31.57 -30.62
CA ALA A 191 17.06 30.93 -30.71
C ALA A 191 17.16 29.40 -30.97
N LEU A 192 18.04 28.99 -31.89
CA LEU A 192 18.27 27.57 -32.16
C LEU A 192 18.93 26.85 -30.98
N SER A 193 19.95 27.47 -30.40
CA SER A 193 20.70 26.95 -29.26
C SER A 193 19.82 26.72 -28.02
N THR A 194 18.92 27.67 -27.68
CA THR A 194 18.00 27.53 -26.55
C THR A 194 16.99 26.39 -26.76
N THR A 195 16.50 26.23 -27.99
CA THR A 195 15.56 25.15 -28.33
C THR A 195 16.22 23.78 -28.22
N ILE A 196 17.42 23.62 -28.79
CA ILE A 196 18.17 22.35 -28.75
C ILE A 196 18.46 21.97 -27.30
N THR A 197 18.92 22.93 -26.49
CA THR A 197 19.24 22.70 -25.08
C THR A 197 18.01 22.27 -24.29
N ALA A 198 16.89 22.98 -24.47
CA ALA A 198 15.62 22.64 -23.81
C ALA A 198 15.14 21.23 -24.19
N ILE A 199 15.19 20.85 -25.47
CA ILE A 199 14.76 19.53 -25.95
C ILE A 199 15.64 18.42 -25.37
N VAL A 200 16.97 18.57 -25.40
CA VAL A 200 17.90 17.56 -24.86
C VAL A 200 17.69 17.37 -23.37
N CYS A 201 17.62 18.47 -22.61
CA CYS A 201 17.32 18.43 -21.17
C CYS A 201 15.95 17.79 -20.90
N PHE A 202 14.93 18.12 -21.70
CA PHE A 202 13.59 17.56 -21.57
C PHE A 202 13.56 16.05 -21.81
N ILE A 203 14.20 15.54 -22.86
CA ILE A 203 14.19 14.10 -23.17
C ILE A 203 14.85 13.30 -22.04
N PHE A 204 16.03 13.76 -21.58
CA PHE A 204 16.72 13.13 -20.47
C PHE A 204 15.87 13.15 -19.21
N PHE A 205 15.35 14.33 -18.84
CA PHE A 205 14.57 14.52 -17.63
C PHE A 205 13.26 13.71 -17.66
N GLY A 206 12.55 13.76 -18.78
CA GLY A 206 11.29 13.06 -19.01
C GLY A 206 11.42 11.55 -18.87
N TYR A 207 12.51 10.95 -19.39
CA TYR A 207 12.78 9.53 -19.21
C TYR A 207 12.89 9.13 -17.73
N PHE A 208 13.67 9.87 -16.94
CA PHE A 208 13.85 9.56 -15.52
C PHE A 208 12.62 9.89 -14.69
N ASN A 209 11.86 10.92 -15.07
CA ASN A 209 10.57 11.23 -14.45
C ASN A 209 9.55 10.10 -14.65
N LEU A 210 9.49 9.49 -15.84
CA LEU A 210 8.68 8.29 -16.08
C LEU A 210 9.15 7.12 -15.20
N LYS A 211 10.47 6.88 -15.13
CA LYS A 211 11.04 5.82 -14.30
C LYS A 211 10.84 6.03 -12.81
N LEU A 212 10.78 7.28 -12.35
CA LEU A 212 10.43 7.62 -10.98
C LEU A 212 8.99 7.21 -10.67
N GLY A 213 8.05 7.46 -11.60
CA GLY A 213 6.68 6.97 -11.51
C GLY A 213 6.59 5.44 -11.40
N ASP A 214 7.34 4.71 -12.25
CA ASP A 214 7.40 3.24 -12.18
C ASP A 214 7.87 2.74 -10.81
N VAL A 215 8.90 3.37 -10.23
CA VAL A 215 9.43 3.01 -8.90
C VAL A 215 8.41 3.28 -7.80
N GLN A 216 7.77 4.44 -7.85
CA GLN A 216 6.74 4.82 -6.88
C GLN A 216 5.59 3.82 -6.89
N THR A 217 5.04 3.51 -8.07
CA THR A 217 3.96 2.52 -8.20
C THR A 217 4.39 1.15 -7.71
N ASN A 218 5.58 0.68 -8.09
CA ASN A 218 6.09 -0.63 -7.66
C ASN A 218 6.25 -0.73 -6.13
N LEU A 219 6.81 0.31 -5.47
CA LEU A 219 6.94 0.32 -4.02
C LEU A 219 5.57 0.33 -3.33
N LEU A 220 4.66 1.18 -3.81
CA LEU A 220 3.33 1.31 -3.25
C LEU A 220 2.54 0.01 -3.38
N SER A 221 2.52 -0.58 -4.58
CA SER A 221 1.91 -1.89 -4.82
C SER A 221 2.51 -2.96 -3.91
N ALA A 222 3.81 -2.94 -3.63
CA ALA A 222 4.43 -3.90 -2.73
C ALA A 222 4.02 -3.69 -1.26
N VAL A 223 3.89 -2.45 -0.80
CA VAL A 223 3.36 -2.13 0.54
C VAL A 223 1.92 -2.64 0.66
N GLU A 224 1.10 -2.44 -0.36
CA GLU A 224 -0.28 -2.92 -0.36
C GLU A 224 -0.36 -4.44 -0.41
N GLN A 225 0.48 -5.09 -1.22
CA GLN A 225 0.54 -6.55 -1.28
C GLN A 225 0.97 -7.16 0.06
N VAL A 226 1.95 -6.57 0.75
CA VAL A 226 2.34 -6.99 2.11
C VAL A 226 1.20 -6.73 3.10
N THR A 227 0.50 -5.60 2.96
CA THR A 227 -0.65 -5.28 3.82
C THR A 227 -1.74 -6.35 3.69
N VAL A 228 -2.12 -6.71 2.46
CA VAL A 228 -3.18 -7.69 2.21
C VAL A 228 -2.77 -9.10 2.61
N ASN A 229 -1.54 -9.52 2.26
CA ASN A 229 -1.13 -10.91 2.46
C ASN A 229 -0.65 -11.21 3.89
N GLU A 230 -0.07 -10.22 4.59
CA GLU A 230 0.62 -10.46 5.86
C GLU A 230 -0.01 -9.68 7.03
N LEU A 231 -0.51 -8.46 6.81
CA LEU A 231 -1.02 -7.61 7.90
C LEU A 231 -2.52 -7.81 8.15
N ILE A 232 -3.35 -7.77 7.10
CA ILE A 232 -4.80 -7.91 7.22
C ILE A 232 -5.21 -9.19 7.97
N PRO A 233 -4.71 -10.39 7.61
CA PRO A 233 -5.07 -11.62 8.32
C PRO A 233 -4.67 -11.59 9.81
N ARG A 234 -3.58 -10.88 10.17
CA ARG A 234 -3.16 -10.78 11.56
C ARG A 234 -4.01 -9.83 12.40
N PHE A 235 -4.61 -8.80 11.78
CA PHE A 235 -5.33 -7.75 12.50
C PHE A 235 -6.86 -7.84 12.40
N GLN A 236 -7.43 -8.50 11.37
CA GLN A 236 -8.88 -8.57 11.15
C GLN A 236 -9.54 -9.90 11.53
N VAL A 237 -8.79 -10.99 11.73
CA VAL A 237 -9.41 -12.29 12.09
C VAL A 237 -10.18 -12.22 13.41
N GLN A 238 -9.80 -11.34 14.35
CA GLN A 238 -10.50 -11.19 15.64
C GLN A 238 -11.90 -10.57 15.56
N THR A 239 -12.23 -9.79 14.52
CA THR A 239 -13.56 -9.15 14.45
C THR A 239 -14.59 -10.02 13.75
N ASP A 240 -14.20 -10.77 12.71
CA ASP A 240 -15.10 -11.69 12.01
C ASP A 240 -15.22 -13.05 12.73
N SER A 241 -14.18 -13.51 13.42
CA SER A 241 -14.27 -14.73 14.25
C SER A 241 -15.24 -14.53 15.41
N ALA A 242 -15.36 -13.32 15.96
CA ALA A 242 -16.33 -13.05 17.02
C ALA A 242 -17.77 -13.32 16.54
N LEU A 243 -18.16 -12.87 15.35
CA LEU A 243 -19.48 -13.16 14.76
C LEU A 243 -19.69 -14.66 14.51
N TYR A 244 -18.65 -15.36 14.06
CA TYR A 244 -18.69 -16.80 13.83
C TYR A 244 -18.78 -17.58 15.16
N GLU A 245 -18.03 -17.18 16.18
CA GLU A 245 -18.07 -17.71 17.54
C GLU A 245 -19.42 -17.43 18.21
N PHE A 246 -20.01 -16.25 18.02
CA PHE A 246 -21.38 -15.95 18.48
C PHE A 246 -22.41 -16.86 17.80
N THR A 247 -22.27 -17.11 16.50
CA THR A 247 -23.17 -18.03 15.79
C THR A 247 -23.00 -19.47 16.30
N GLY A 248 -21.75 -19.88 16.57
CA GLY A 248 -21.43 -21.17 17.18
C GLY A 248 -21.98 -21.31 18.61
N LEU A 249 -21.91 -20.24 19.41
CA LEU A 249 -22.47 -20.19 20.76
C LEU A 249 -23.99 -20.26 20.74
N VAL A 250 -24.66 -19.55 19.83
CA VAL A 250 -26.12 -19.62 19.66
C VAL A 250 -26.55 -21.03 19.26
N ARG A 251 -25.82 -21.67 18.34
CA ARG A 251 -26.09 -23.07 17.94
C ARG A 251 -25.85 -24.04 19.09
N SER A 252 -24.78 -23.85 19.85
CA SER A 252 -24.46 -24.67 21.03
C SER A 252 -25.53 -24.51 22.11
N LEU A 253 -26.02 -23.29 22.34
CA LEU A 253 -27.14 -23.03 23.26
C LEU A 253 -28.42 -23.70 22.77
N GLN A 254 -28.70 -23.67 21.47
CA GLN A 254 -29.88 -24.33 20.91
C GLN A 254 -29.80 -25.86 21.02
N GLU A 255 -28.64 -26.46 20.80
CA GLU A 255 -28.40 -27.89 21.05
C GLU A 255 -28.55 -28.25 22.53
N LEU A 256 -28.07 -27.39 23.44
CA LEU A 256 -28.20 -27.58 24.89
C LEU A 256 -29.66 -27.49 25.34
N VAL A 257 -30.44 -26.55 24.79
CA VAL A 257 -31.89 -26.45 25.04
C VAL A 257 -32.62 -27.70 24.53
N ASN A 258 -32.31 -28.18 23.32
CA ASN A 258 -32.93 -29.40 22.79
C ASN A 258 -32.56 -30.64 23.63
N GLN A 259 -31.30 -30.76 24.07
CA GLN A 259 -30.89 -31.83 24.98
C GLN A 259 -31.60 -31.74 26.33
N MET A 260 -31.80 -30.53 26.85
CA MET A 260 -32.52 -30.32 28.10
C MET A 260 -34.00 -30.71 27.97
N GLU A 261 -34.66 -30.34 26.87
CA GLU A 261 -36.05 -30.74 26.58
C GLU A 261 -36.18 -32.26 26.47
N GLN A 262 -35.28 -32.90 25.73
CA GLN A 262 -35.26 -34.36 25.61
C GLN A 262 -34.97 -35.06 26.94
N SER A 263 -34.09 -34.49 27.77
CA SER A 263 -33.83 -34.99 29.12
C SER A 263 -35.06 -34.85 30.01
N GLN A 264 -35.82 -33.74 29.91
CA GLN A 264 -37.07 -33.55 30.67
C GLN A 264 -38.12 -34.59 30.26
N GLN A 265 -38.33 -34.84 28.96
CA GLN A 265 -39.23 -35.91 28.48
C GLN A 265 -38.79 -37.30 28.98
N THR A 266 -37.48 -37.54 29.04
CA THR A 266 -36.94 -38.79 29.61
C THR A 266 -37.20 -38.88 31.11
N PHE A 267 -37.13 -37.78 31.85
CA PHE A 267 -37.49 -37.75 33.27
C PHE A 267 -38.98 -37.99 33.50
N GLU A 268 -39.87 -37.37 32.71
CA GLU A 268 -41.32 -37.60 32.79
C GLU A 268 -41.68 -39.06 32.53
N THR A 269 -41.04 -39.69 31.54
CA THR A 269 -41.27 -41.11 31.24
C THR A 269 -40.71 -42.04 32.31
N VAL A 270 -39.59 -41.69 32.94
CA VAL A 270 -39.06 -42.42 34.11
C VAL A 270 -40.00 -42.28 35.31
N GLU A 271 -40.54 -41.08 35.56
CA GLU A 271 -41.53 -40.84 36.62
C GLU A 271 -42.78 -41.69 36.40
N GLN A 272 -43.32 -41.73 35.19
CA GLN A 272 -44.45 -42.59 34.84
C GLN A 272 -44.16 -44.07 35.08
N ARG A 273 -42.99 -44.57 34.66
CA ARG A 273 -42.60 -45.97 34.90
C ARG A 273 -42.43 -46.30 36.38
N ILE A 274 -41.94 -45.37 37.19
CA ILE A 274 -41.84 -45.54 38.63
C ILE A 274 -43.26 -45.65 39.23
N LEU A 275 -44.18 -44.76 38.83
CA LEU A 275 -45.58 -44.82 39.28
C LEU A 275 -46.26 -46.13 38.86
N GLU A 276 -46.10 -46.56 37.61
CA GLU A 276 -46.62 -47.84 37.13
C GLU A 276 -46.02 -49.04 37.89
N SER A 277 -44.72 -49.01 38.19
CA SER A 277 -44.06 -50.06 38.96
C SER A 277 -44.55 -50.11 40.41
N LEU A 278 -44.83 -48.96 41.03
CA LEU A 278 -45.39 -48.89 42.38
C LEU A 278 -46.82 -49.41 42.42
N GLN A 279 -47.66 -49.03 41.44
CA GLN A 279 -49.02 -49.56 41.31
C GLN A 279 -49.03 -51.07 41.09
N GLY A 280 -48.18 -51.59 40.20
CA GLY A 280 -48.05 -53.03 40.00
C GLY A 280 -47.52 -53.77 41.23
N GLN A 281 -46.79 -53.09 42.11
CA GLN A 281 -46.35 -53.64 43.39
C GLN A 281 -47.49 -53.68 44.42
N GLU A 282 -48.30 -52.62 44.51
CA GLU A 282 -49.53 -52.59 45.32
C GLU A 282 -50.52 -53.67 44.89
N GLU A 283 -50.80 -53.81 43.58
CA GLU A 283 -51.69 -54.85 43.06
C GLU A 283 -51.20 -56.27 43.40
N ARG A 284 -49.88 -56.47 43.35
CA ARG A 284 -49.26 -57.77 43.68
C ARG A 284 -49.27 -58.04 45.19
N GLU A 285 -49.15 -57.01 46.01
CA GLU A 285 -49.29 -57.08 47.46
C GLU A 285 -50.74 -57.40 47.85
N GLU A 286 -51.73 -56.79 47.20
CA GLU A 286 -53.15 -57.13 47.37
C GLU A 286 -53.46 -58.57 46.94
N ALA A 287 -52.93 -59.02 45.79
CA ALA A 287 -53.10 -60.40 45.32
C ALA A 287 -52.47 -61.41 46.29
N LEU A 288 -51.26 -61.15 46.78
CA LEU A 288 -50.61 -61.97 47.82
C LEU A 288 -51.42 -62.00 49.11
N HIS A 289 -52.01 -60.87 49.51
CA HIS A 289 -52.86 -60.81 50.70
C HIS A 289 -54.16 -61.62 50.51
N SER A 290 -54.75 -61.60 49.31
CA SER A 290 -55.90 -62.43 48.95
C SER A 290 -55.56 -63.93 48.94
N ASP A 291 -54.46 -64.31 48.29
CA ASP A 291 -53.99 -65.70 48.25
C ASP A 291 -53.67 -66.22 49.66
N MET A 292 -53.08 -65.37 50.52
CA MET A 292 -52.80 -65.71 51.91
C MET A 292 -54.08 -65.84 52.74
N ALA A 293 -55.12 -65.05 52.45
CA ALA A 293 -56.45 -65.22 53.04
C ALA A 293 -57.13 -66.52 52.59
N GLU A 294 -56.98 -66.90 51.31
CA GLU A 294 -57.48 -68.17 50.77
C GLU A 294 -56.75 -69.37 51.39
N ILE A 295 -55.42 -69.30 51.50
CA ILE A 295 -54.61 -70.33 52.18
C ILE A 295 -55.05 -70.45 53.66
N LYS A 296 -55.26 -69.33 54.35
CA LYS A 296 -55.78 -69.33 55.74
C LYS A 296 -57.14 -70.02 55.81
N HIS A 297 -58.02 -69.78 54.84
CA HIS A 297 -59.34 -70.41 54.77
C HIS A 297 -59.25 -71.93 54.48
N VAL A 298 -58.40 -72.35 53.55
CA VAL A 298 -58.15 -73.78 53.25
C VAL A 298 -57.53 -74.50 54.45
N LEU A 299 -56.58 -73.88 55.15
CA LEU A 299 -55.98 -74.44 56.37
C LEU A 299 -57.01 -74.55 57.51
N LYS A 300 -57.84 -73.54 57.73
CA LYS A 300 -58.95 -73.62 58.72
C LYS A 300 -59.89 -74.78 58.42
N ARG A 301 -60.23 -74.99 57.13
CA ARG A 301 -61.12 -76.07 56.68
C ARG A 301 -60.49 -77.46 56.74
N GLY A 302 -59.20 -77.58 56.42
CA GLY A 302 -58.44 -78.83 56.46
C GLY A 302 -58.13 -79.32 57.88
N PHE A 303 -57.89 -78.39 58.82
CA PHE A 303 -57.59 -78.71 60.22
C PHE A 303 -58.81 -78.72 61.17
N ARG A 304 -60.03 -78.48 60.65
CA ARG A 304 -61.28 -78.44 61.44
C ARG A 304 -61.18 -77.59 62.71
N LEU A 305 -60.57 -76.42 62.59
CA LEU A 305 -60.54 -75.44 63.68
C LEU A 305 -61.93 -74.78 63.78
N HIS A 306 -62.43 -74.60 65.01
CA HIS A 306 -63.75 -73.99 65.26
C HIS A 306 -63.77 -72.55 64.76
N GLU A 307 -64.87 -72.15 64.14
CA GLU A 307 -65.12 -70.76 63.76
C GLU A 307 -65.56 -69.99 64.99
N ASP A 308 -64.60 -69.49 65.78
CA ASP A 308 -64.82 -68.36 66.69
C ASP A 308 -63.54 -67.51 66.73
N ASP A 309 -63.72 -66.22 66.40
CA ASP A 309 -62.80 -65.09 66.15
C ASP A 309 -61.85 -65.13 64.92
#